data_AF-A0A1I8G8J5-F1
#
_entry.id   AF-A0A1I8G8J5-F1
#
_cell.length_a   1.000
_cell.length_b   1.000
_cell.length_c   1.000
_cell.angle_alpha   90.00
_cell.angle_beta   90.00
_cell.angle_gamma   90.00
#
_symmetry.space_group_name_H-M   'P 1'
#
loop_
_entity.id
_entity.type
_entity.pdbx_description
1 polymer ?
#
loop_
_entity_poly.entity_id
_entity_poly.type
_entity_poly.pdbx_seq_one_letter_code
_entity_poly.pdbx_strand_id
1 'polypeptide(L)'
;MFAQFRLNKAVVHRATQTVIEAQFSLGSEILGDMWSVIGFVKMLFVCAFAFAVLTPISIIFPHPRLIKFLRSARILALMEVVSIVTYLIAVFVGANISSSSDVRSIICFNSSDTYMQLQTFCLAFIIARIIDEAYNLSLMSGRQFYVSMFDYLLSLSLALHFSSLLFLIIWFETAKRYTSEMPSFRQSLCSANRSAIS
;
A
#
# COMPACT_ATOMS: atom_id res chain seq x y z
N MET A 1 3.69 2.19 -25.90
CA MET A 1 4.01 2.33 -27.35
C MET A 1 5.35 1.71 -27.72
N PHE A 2 6.52 2.17 -27.24
CA PHE A 2 7.82 1.64 -27.70
C PHE A 2 8.12 0.17 -27.30
N ALA A 3 7.70 -0.27 -26.12
CA ALA A 3 7.86 -1.65 -25.68
C ALA A 3 7.02 -2.63 -26.52
N GLN A 4 5.85 -2.20 -27.00
CA GLN A 4 5.00 -2.98 -27.91
C GLN A 4 5.66 -3.19 -29.29
N PHE A 5 6.50 -2.26 -29.74
CA PHE A 5 7.24 -2.37 -31.01
C PHE A 5 8.67 -2.93 -30.86
N ARG A 6 9.08 -3.36 -29.65
CA ARG A 6 10.45 -3.85 -29.35
C ARG A 6 11.56 -2.89 -29.82
N LEU A 7 11.30 -1.58 -29.83
CA LEU A 7 12.23 -0.55 -30.30
C LEU A 7 13.26 -0.16 -29.22
N ASN A 8 13.87 -1.15 -28.56
CA ASN A 8 14.74 -0.94 -27.41
C ASN A 8 15.93 -0.01 -27.74
N LYS A 9 16.48 -0.11 -28.96
CA LYS A 9 17.59 0.75 -29.41
C LYS A 9 17.20 2.23 -29.56
N ALA A 10 15.98 2.51 -30.00
CA ALA A 10 15.50 3.89 -30.16
C ALA A 10 15.14 4.54 -28.81
N VAL A 11 14.65 3.73 -27.86
CA VAL A 11 14.35 4.19 -26.49
C VAL A 11 15.64 4.59 -25.77
N VAL A 12 16.69 3.78 -25.86
CA VAL A 12 17.96 4.03 -25.16
C VAL A 12 18.79 5.15 -25.80
N HIS A 13 18.39 5.65 -26.98
CA HIS A 13 19.09 6.74 -27.64
C HIS A 13 19.09 8.02 -26.78
N ARG A 14 20.24 8.70 -26.69
CA ARG A 14 20.45 9.86 -25.81
C ARG A 14 19.40 10.96 -26.01
N ALA A 15 19.08 11.30 -27.27
CA ALA A 15 18.08 12.33 -27.56
C ALA A 15 16.67 11.95 -27.10
N THR A 16 16.34 10.65 -27.12
CA THR A 16 15.06 10.15 -26.60
C THR A 16 15.05 10.22 -25.08
N GLN A 17 16.14 9.81 -24.43
CA GLN A 17 16.30 9.86 -22.98
C GLN A 17 16.22 11.29 -22.43
N THR A 18 16.84 12.28 -23.08
CA THR A 18 16.75 13.68 -22.63
C THR A 18 15.31 14.22 -22.68
N VAL A 19 14.52 13.81 -23.68
CA VAL A 19 13.10 14.19 -23.75
C VAL A 19 12.29 13.49 -22.66
N ILE A 20 12.55 12.20 -22.42
CA ILE A 20 11.89 11.44 -21.35
C ILE A 20 12.20 12.05 -19.98
N GLU A 21 13.46 12.38 -19.70
CA GLU A 21 13.88 13.00 -18.43
C GLU A 21 13.23 14.38 -18.23
N ALA A 22 13.15 15.19 -19.28
CA ALA A 22 12.47 16.49 -19.22
C ALA A 22 10.98 16.33 -18.92
N GLN A 23 10.30 15.36 -19.53
CA GLN A 23 8.88 15.07 -19.26
C GLN A 23 8.68 14.46 -17.86
N PHE A 24 9.60 13.60 -17.41
CA PHE A 24 9.53 12.97 -16.10
C PHE A 24 9.69 13.97 -14.96
N SER A 25 10.55 14.98 -15.15
CA SER A 25 10.82 16.04 -14.18
C SER A 25 9.82 17.20 -14.23
N LEU A 26 9.01 17.32 -15.28
CA LEU A 26 8.04 18.39 -15.48
C LEU A 26 7.11 18.56 -14.26
N GLY A 27 7.08 19.76 -13.68
CA GLY A 27 6.23 20.07 -12.52
C GLY A 27 6.78 19.59 -11.17
N SER A 28 7.97 18.99 -11.15
CA SER A 28 8.68 18.53 -9.94
C SER A 28 10.06 19.19 -9.76
N GLU A 29 10.26 20.34 -10.41
CA GLU A 29 11.53 21.09 -10.44
C GLU A 29 12.07 21.44 -9.04
N ILE A 30 11.17 21.62 -8.07
CA ILE A 30 11.47 21.94 -6.66
C ILE A 30 12.24 20.80 -5.95
N LEU A 31 12.14 19.55 -6.42
CA LEU A 31 12.84 18.42 -5.80
C LEU A 31 14.33 18.39 -6.12
N GLY A 32 14.81 19.18 -7.09
CA GLY A 32 16.23 19.32 -7.40
C GLY A 32 16.89 17.98 -7.76
N ASP A 33 18.19 17.90 -7.47
CA ASP A 33 19.06 16.81 -7.92
C ASP A 33 18.98 15.57 -7.02
N MET A 34 18.73 14.39 -7.62
CA MET A 34 18.47 13.13 -6.88
C MET A 34 19.73 12.45 -6.37
N TRP A 35 20.88 12.76 -6.97
CA TRP A 35 22.11 11.99 -6.81
C TRP A 35 22.85 12.29 -5.50
N SER A 36 22.45 13.34 -4.78
CA SER A 36 22.97 13.61 -3.45
C SER A 36 22.13 12.93 -2.38
N VAL A 37 22.78 12.41 -1.33
CA VAL A 37 22.12 11.81 -0.17
C VAL A 37 21.12 12.79 0.47
N ILE A 38 21.49 14.07 0.55
CA ILE A 38 20.63 15.14 1.08
C ILE A 38 19.41 15.35 0.18
N GLY A 39 19.58 15.37 -1.14
CA GLY A 39 18.49 15.46 -2.11
C GLY A 39 17.54 14.27 -2.01
N PHE A 40 18.07 13.06 -1.85
CA PHE A 40 17.27 11.85 -1.64
C PHE A 40 16.42 11.91 -0.37
N VAL A 41 17.01 12.28 0.77
CA VAL A 41 16.29 12.43 2.04
C VAL A 41 15.21 13.50 1.94
N LYS A 42 15.52 14.67 1.38
CA LYS A 42 14.54 15.74 1.16
C LYS A 42 13.36 15.25 0.32
N MET A 43 13.61 14.47 -0.72
CA MET A 43 12.54 13.91 -1.54
C MET A 43 11.65 12.93 -0.80
N LEU A 44 12.22 12.04 0.01
CA LEU A 44 11.43 11.11 0.82
C LEU A 44 10.47 11.88 1.74
N PHE A 45 10.95 12.93 2.42
CA PHE A 45 10.09 13.77 3.25
C PHE A 45 9.00 14.48 2.45
N VAL A 46 9.35 15.08 1.31
CA VAL A 46 8.38 15.75 0.43
C VAL A 46 7.33 14.76 -0.07
N CYS A 47 7.71 13.53 -0.42
CA CYS A 47 6.79 12.52 -0.92
C CYS A 47 5.92 11.93 0.19
N ALA A 48 6.46 11.71 1.39
CA ALA A 48 5.69 11.31 2.55
C ALA A 48 4.66 12.39 2.94
N PHE A 49 5.07 13.66 2.93
CA PHE A 49 4.17 14.78 3.16
C PHE A 49 3.13 14.92 2.06
N ALA A 50 3.54 14.73 0.80
CA ALA A 50 2.62 14.75 -0.34
C ALA A 50 1.56 13.65 -0.20
N PHE A 51 1.99 12.43 0.12
CA PHE A 51 1.13 11.27 0.33
C PHE A 51 0.16 11.47 1.49
N ALA A 52 0.65 11.85 2.67
CA ALA A 52 -0.14 11.90 3.90
C ALA A 52 -1.00 13.18 4.04
N VAL A 53 -0.58 14.30 3.45
CA VAL A 53 -1.19 15.62 3.69
C VAL A 53 -1.71 16.23 2.40
N LEU A 54 -0.87 16.34 1.37
CA LEU A 54 -1.26 17.05 0.15
C LEU A 54 -2.30 16.30 -0.68
N THR A 55 -2.24 14.96 -0.73
CA THR A 55 -3.20 14.16 -1.48
C THR A 55 -4.61 14.30 -0.91
N PRO A 56 -4.87 14.12 0.41
CA PRO A 56 -6.19 14.42 1.00
C PRO A 56 -6.64 15.86 0.78
N ILE A 57 -5.74 16.84 0.96
CA ILE A 57 -6.06 18.25 0.73
C ILE A 57 -6.47 18.47 -0.73
N SER A 58 -5.81 17.83 -1.69
CA SER A 58 -6.12 17.98 -3.12
C SER A 58 -7.47 17.38 -3.51
N ILE A 59 -7.97 16.41 -2.75
CA ILE A 59 -9.31 15.82 -2.94
C ILE A 59 -10.38 16.78 -2.42
N ILE A 60 -10.16 17.42 -1.27
CA ILE A 60 -11.13 18.35 -0.65
C ILE A 60 -11.09 19.72 -1.34
N PHE A 61 -9.89 20.23 -1.64
CA PHE A 61 -9.61 21.53 -2.24
C PHE A 61 -8.73 21.38 -3.49
N PRO A 62 -9.34 21.09 -4.65
CA PRO A 62 -8.61 20.83 -5.88
C PRO A 62 -7.99 22.11 -6.46
N HIS A 63 -6.79 22.47 -5.98
CA HIS A 63 -6.04 23.63 -6.49
C HIS A 63 -5.20 23.23 -7.72
N PRO A 64 -5.27 23.97 -8.86
CA PRO A 64 -4.67 23.56 -10.12
C PRO A 64 -3.15 23.38 -10.06
N ARG A 65 -2.44 24.22 -9.29
CA ARG A 65 -0.99 24.08 -9.10
C ARG A 65 -0.62 22.83 -8.28
N LEU A 66 -1.45 22.49 -7.28
CA LEU A 66 -1.24 21.33 -6.43
C LEU A 66 -1.50 20.04 -7.20
N ILE A 67 -2.59 20.00 -7.97
CA ILE A 67 -2.91 18.87 -8.84
C ILE A 67 -1.81 18.67 -9.88
N LYS A 68 -1.31 19.75 -10.51
CA LYS A 68 -0.20 19.65 -11.48
C LYS A 68 1.06 19.06 -10.84
N PHE A 69 1.39 19.46 -9.61
CA PHE A 69 2.52 18.90 -8.86
C PHE A 69 2.32 17.42 -8.54
N LEU A 70 1.17 17.05 -7.96
CA LEU A 70 0.85 15.67 -7.57
C LEU A 70 0.73 14.73 -8.78
N ARG A 71 0.36 15.25 -9.96
CA ARG A 71 0.31 14.50 -11.22
C ARG A 71 1.63 14.44 -11.98
N SER A 72 2.70 15.07 -11.49
CA SER A 72 4.01 14.93 -12.13
C SER A 72 4.49 13.48 -12.02
N ALA A 73 5.06 12.95 -13.10
CA ALA A 73 5.43 11.53 -13.17
C ALA A 73 6.41 11.13 -12.06
N ARG A 74 7.37 11.99 -11.74
CA ARG A 74 8.33 11.78 -10.66
C ARG A 74 7.68 11.72 -9.28
N ILE A 75 6.73 12.60 -8.98
CA ILE A 75 6.00 12.57 -7.70
C ILE A 75 5.11 11.35 -7.61
N LEU A 76 4.38 11.00 -8.67
CA LEU A 76 3.56 9.78 -8.71
C LEU A 76 4.41 8.53 -8.45
N ALA A 77 5.56 8.40 -9.13
CA ALA A 77 6.46 7.27 -8.95
C ALA A 77 7.00 7.16 -7.51
N LEU A 78 7.39 8.29 -6.91
CA LEU A 78 7.88 8.29 -5.54
C LEU A 78 6.76 8.04 -4.51
N MET A 79 5.56 8.59 -4.73
CA MET A 79 4.40 8.30 -3.88
C MET A 79 4.00 6.82 -3.95
N GLU A 80 4.12 6.19 -5.11
CA GLU A 80 3.90 4.75 -5.26
C GLU A 80 4.92 3.93 -4.45
N VAL A 81 6.21 4.31 -4.49
CA VAL A 81 7.23 3.66 -3.67
C VAL A 81 6.94 3.85 -2.18
N VAL A 82 6.59 5.08 -1.75
CA VAL A 82 6.25 5.37 -0.36
C VAL A 82 5.01 4.59 0.09
N SER A 83 3.99 4.45 -0.76
CA SER A 83 2.76 3.71 -0.44
C SER A 83 3.06 2.23 -0.23
N ILE A 84 3.86 1.61 -1.10
CA ILE A 84 4.28 0.20 -0.99
C ILE A 84 5.13 -0.01 0.26
N VAL A 85 6.10 0.85 0.53
CA VAL A 85 6.94 0.76 1.73
C VAL A 85 6.09 0.88 3.00
N THR A 86 5.13 1.80 3.02
CA THR A 86 4.20 1.97 4.14
C THR A 86 3.34 0.73 4.35
N TYR A 87 2.84 0.12 3.28
CA TYR A 87 2.12 -1.16 3.34
C TYR A 87 2.99 -2.30 3.88
N LEU A 88 4.23 -2.44 3.41
CA LEU A 88 5.16 -3.47 3.90
C LEU A 88 5.48 -3.30 5.39
N ILE A 89 5.68 -2.06 5.84
CA ILE A 89 5.85 -1.75 7.27
C ILE A 89 4.59 -2.17 8.05
N ALA A 90 3.40 -1.85 7.55
CA ALA A 90 2.15 -2.23 8.19
C ALA A 90 1.99 -3.76 8.30
N VAL A 91 2.32 -4.51 7.25
CA VAL A 91 2.32 -5.98 7.25
C VAL A 91 3.33 -6.52 8.27
N PHE A 92 4.55 -5.98 8.28
CA PHE A 92 5.60 -6.43 9.20
C PHE A 92 5.24 -6.15 10.67
N VAL A 93 4.70 -4.97 10.96
CA VAL A 93 4.20 -4.62 12.30
C VAL A 93 3.05 -5.56 12.70
N GLY A 94 2.10 -5.83 11.79
CA GLY A 94 1.00 -6.73 12.04
C GLY A 94 1.44 -8.17 12.33
N ALA A 95 2.45 -8.66 11.60
CA ALA A 95 3.04 -9.97 11.83
C ALA A 95 3.71 -10.07 13.21
N ASN A 96 4.42 -9.03 13.65
CA ASN A 96 5.07 -9.00 14.98
C ASN A 96 4.06 -8.88 16.13
N ILE A 97 2.95 -8.17 15.93
CA ILE A 97 1.85 -8.13 16.91
C ILE A 97 1.24 -9.54 17.03
N SER A 98 1.01 -10.21 15.90
CA SER A 98 0.44 -11.56 15.86
C SER A 98 1.35 -12.65 16.45
N SER A 99 2.68 -12.51 16.32
CA SER A 99 3.64 -13.52 16.80
C SER A 99 4.00 -13.39 18.29
N SER A 100 3.90 -12.18 18.85
CA SER A 100 4.24 -11.90 20.26
C SER A 100 3.07 -12.07 21.22
N SER A 101 1.85 -12.18 20.69
CA SER A 101 0.63 -12.23 21.46
C SER A 101 -0.20 -13.37 20.87
N ASP A 102 -0.38 -14.47 21.61
CA ASP A 102 -1.31 -15.53 21.22
C ASP A 102 -2.58 -14.84 20.74
N VAL A 103 -3.12 -15.18 19.57
CA VAL A 103 -4.31 -14.52 18.98
C VAL A 103 -5.45 -14.36 20.01
N ARG A 104 -5.48 -15.23 21.03
CA ARG A 104 -6.32 -15.16 22.24
C ARG A 104 -6.10 -13.92 23.11
N SER A 105 -4.86 -13.52 23.33
CA SER A 105 -4.46 -12.32 24.08
C SER A 105 -4.86 -11.03 23.35
N ILE A 106 -4.84 -10.98 22.02
CA ILE A 106 -5.33 -9.84 21.22
C ILE A 106 -6.84 -9.64 21.44
N ILE A 107 -7.60 -10.73 21.62
CA ILE A 107 -9.04 -10.68 21.91
C ILE A 107 -9.30 -10.32 23.40
N CYS A 108 -8.41 -10.75 24.30
CA CYS A 108 -8.55 -10.55 25.74
C CYS A 108 -8.07 -9.18 26.25
N PHE A 109 -7.05 -8.58 25.62
CA PHE A 109 -6.47 -7.30 25.97
C PHE A 109 -6.90 -6.23 24.95
N ASN A 110 -7.05 -4.97 25.38
CA ASN A 110 -7.48 -3.82 24.57
C ASN A 110 -6.56 -3.47 23.37
N SER A 111 -5.62 -4.33 22.98
CA SER A 111 -4.81 -4.23 21.76
C SER A 111 -5.56 -4.69 20.49
N SER A 112 -6.78 -5.23 20.63
CA SER A 112 -7.64 -5.62 19.48
C SER A 112 -7.83 -4.50 18.47
N ASP A 113 -8.04 -3.28 18.94
CA ASP A 113 -8.47 -2.18 18.09
C ASP A 113 -7.31 -1.67 17.22
N THR A 114 -6.09 -1.59 17.77
CA THR A 114 -4.89 -1.23 17.00
C THR A 114 -4.56 -2.27 15.94
N TYR A 115 -4.69 -3.57 16.27
CA TYR A 115 -4.48 -4.65 15.30
C TYR A 115 -5.53 -4.58 14.18
N MET A 116 -6.81 -4.40 14.51
CA MET A 116 -7.88 -4.30 13.52
C MET A 116 -7.80 -3.03 12.66
N GLN A 117 -7.38 -1.90 13.22
CA GLN A 117 -7.09 -0.69 12.45
C GLN A 117 -5.98 -0.93 11.42
N LEU A 118 -4.91 -1.63 11.82
CA LEU A 118 -3.82 -1.98 10.93
C LEU A 118 -4.26 -2.92 9.81
N GLN A 119 -5.05 -3.96 10.13
CA GLN A 119 -5.60 -4.87 9.10
C GLN A 119 -6.57 -4.15 8.15
N THR A 120 -7.37 -3.21 8.66
CA THR A 120 -8.27 -2.39 7.85
C THR A 120 -7.49 -1.47 6.91
N PHE A 121 -6.38 -0.89 7.38
CA PHE A 121 -5.47 -0.11 6.53
C PHE A 121 -4.88 -0.96 5.41
N CYS A 122 -4.38 -2.16 5.72
CA CYS A 122 -3.88 -3.10 4.72
C CYS A 122 -4.96 -3.50 3.70
N LEU A 123 -6.19 -3.74 4.16
CA LEU A 123 -7.32 -4.06 3.30
C LEU A 123 -7.66 -2.91 2.35
N ALA A 124 -7.71 -1.67 2.85
CA ALA A 124 -7.96 -0.49 2.02
C ALA A 124 -6.91 -0.32 0.92
N PHE A 125 -5.63 -0.56 1.25
CA PHE A 125 -4.53 -0.55 0.28
C PHE A 125 -4.74 -1.60 -0.83
N ILE A 126 -5.06 -2.84 -0.45
CA ILE A 126 -5.27 -3.93 -1.42
C ILE A 126 -6.48 -3.65 -2.32
N ILE A 127 -7.58 -3.14 -1.77
CA ILE A 127 -8.76 -2.74 -2.54
C ILE A 127 -8.40 -1.67 -3.58
N ALA A 128 -7.63 -0.65 -3.18
CA ALA A 128 -7.19 0.39 -4.10
C ALA A 128 -6.37 -0.18 -5.27
N ARG A 129 -5.49 -1.17 -5.00
CA ARG A 129 -4.72 -1.87 -6.04
C ARG A 129 -5.60 -2.70 -6.97
N ILE A 130 -6.59 -3.42 -6.43
CA ILE A 130 -7.54 -4.19 -7.24
C ILE A 130 -8.36 -3.25 -8.14
N ILE A 131 -8.77 -2.09 -7.64
CA ILE A 131 -9.50 -1.08 -8.44
C ILE A 131 -8.63 -0.56 -9.58
N ASP A 132 -7.37 -0.22 -9.31
CA ASP A 132 -6.43 0.23 -10.33
C ASP A 132 -6.17 -0.86 -11.38
N GLU A 133 -6.00 -2.11 -10.95
CA GLU A 133 -5.85 -3.26 -11.84
C GLU A 133 -7.09 -3.45 -12.73
N ALA A 134 -8.29 -3.38 -12.16
CA ALA A 134 -9.55 -3.47 -12.89
C ALA A 134 -9.72 -2.30 -13.88
N TYR A 135 -9.32 -1.09 -13.51
CA TYR A 135 -9.33 0.06 -14.40
C TYR A 135 -8.40 -0.16 -15.60
N ASN A 136 -7.17 -0.59 -15.35
CA ASN A 136 -6.20 -0.85 -16.43
C ASN A 136 -6.61 -2.04 -17.31
N LEU A 137 -7.23 -3.07 -16.75
CA LEU A 137 -7.88 -4.17 -17.48
C LEU A 137 -9.05 -3.69 -18.35
N SER A 138 -9.76 -2.64 -17.96
CA SER A 138 -10.84 -2.07 -18.78
C SER A 138 -10.32 -1.29 -20.00
N LEU A 139 -9.13 -0.71 -19.86
CA LEU A 139 -8.47 0.07 -20.91
C LEU A 139 -7.64 -0.80 -21.88
N MET A 140 -7.12 -1.93 -21.42
CA MET A 140 -6.29 -2.85 -22.20
C MET A 140 -7.02 -4.18 -22.40
N SER A 141 -7.00 -4.74 -23.62
CA SER A 141 -7.50 -6.12 -23.81
C SER A 141 -6.77 -7.09 -22.86
N GLY A 142 -7.46 -8.09 -22.30
CA GLY A 142 -6.87 -8.99 -21.28
C GLY A 142 -5.55 -9.69 -21.70
N ARG A 143 -5.30 -9.85 -23.01
CA ARG A 143 -4.02 -10.34 -23.56
C ARG A 143 -2.86 -9.33 -23.50
N GLN A 144 -3.17 -8.05 -23.48
CA GLN A 144 -2.20 -6.95 -23.35
C GLN A 144 -1.97 -6.54 -21.90
N PHE A 145 -2.81 -7.00 -20.98
CA PHE A 145 -2.67 -6.72 -19.56
C PHE A 145 -1.61 -7.60 -18.89
N TYR A 146 -1.67 -8.92 -19.12
CA TYR A 146 -0.67 -9.87 -18.62
C TYR A 146 0.50 -10.06 -19.59
N VAL A 147 1.13 -8.96 -19.99
CA VAL A 147 2.30 -9.02 -20.91
C VAL A 147 3.53 -9.56 -20.16
N SER A 148 3.61 -9.35 -18.85
CA SER A 148 4.66 -9.91 -17.99
C SER A 148 4.11 -10.98 -17.04
N MET A 149 4.89 -12.03 -16.79
CA MET A 149 4.63 -13.00 -15.72
C MET A 149 4.56 -12.31 -14.34
N PHE A 150 5.30 -11.20 -14.18
CA PHE A 150 5.27 -10.42 -12.94
C PHE A 150 3.90 -9.81 -12.67
N ASP A 151 3.22 -9.32 -13.69
CA ASP A 151 1.89 -8.73 -13.56
C ASP A 151 0.90 -9.79 -13.09
N TYR A 152 0.98 -11.00 -13.65
CA TYR A 152 0.15 -12.13 -13.24
C TYR A 152 0.40 -12.58 -11.79
N LEU A 153 1.66 -12.68 -11.39
CA LEU A 153 2.03 -13.03 -10.02
C LEU A 153 1.56 -11.97 -9.02
N LEU A 154 1.64 -10.69 -9.39
CA LEU A 154 1.18 -9.60 -8.56
C LEU A 154 -0.34 -9.68 -8.34
N SER A 155 -1.12 -9.88 -9.41
CA SER A 155 -2.57 -10.06 -9.34
C SER A 155 -2.97 -11.25 -8.45
N LEU A 156 -2.30 -12.39 -8.62
CA LEU A 156 -2.54 -13.58 -7.81
C LEU A 156 -2.23 -13.31 -6.34
N SER A 157 -1.10 -12.65 -6.05
CA SER A 157 -0.71 -12.28 -4.70
C SER A 157 -1.74 -11.35 -4.05
N LEU A 158 -2.21 -10.33 -4.77
CA LEU A 158 -3.24 -9.41 -4.29
C LEU A 158 -4.55 -10.12 -3.95
N ALA A 159 -4.99 -11.04 -4.82
CA ALA A 159 -6.21 -11.83 -4.60
C ALA A 159 -6.11 -12.72 -3.34
N LEU A 160 -4.97 -13.36 -3.13
CA LEU A 160 -4.73 -14.19 -1.94
C LEU A 160 -4.70 -13.36 -0.66
N HIS A 161 -4.02 -12.21 -0.66
CA HIS A 161 -3.99 -11.31 0.49
C HIS A 161 -5.37 -10.73 0.80
N PHE A 162 -6.13 -10.34 -0.23
CA PHE A 162 -7.49 -9.84 -0.08
C PHE A 162 -8.40 -10.88 0.60
N SER A 163 -8.39 -12.12 0.10
CA SER A 163 -9.11 -13.25 0.68
C SER A 163 -8.73 -13.49 2.15
N SER A 164 -7.42 -13.52 2.44
CA SER A 164 -6.91 -13.77 3.79
C SER A 164 -7.33 -12.68 4.78
N LEU A 165 -7.20 -11.40 4.41
CA LEU A 165 -7.59 -10.28 5.28
C LEU A 165 -9.10 -10.23 5.52
N LEU A 166 -9.90 -10.48 4.49
CA LEU A 166 -11.36 -10.56 4.63
C LEU A 166 -11.76 -11.66 5.62
N PHE A 167 -11.20 -12.85 5.46
CA PHE A 167 -11.46 -13.96 6.37
C PHE A 167 -11.03 -13.62 7.80
N LEU A 168 -9.85 -13.03 7.98
CA LEU A 168 -9.33 -12.63 9.28
C LEU A 168 -10.24 -11.60 9.97
N ILE A 169 -10.69 -10.58 9.25
CA ILE A 169 -11.56 -9.53 9.80
C ILE A 169 -12.92 -10.10 10.19
N ILE A 170 -13.53 -10.92 9.33
CA ILE A 170 -14.81 -11.60 9.63
C ILE A 170 -14.66 -12.49 10.87
N TRP A 171 -13.59 -13.27 10.93
CA TRP A 171 -13.30 -14.13 12.06
C TRP A 171 -13.14 -13.33 13.35
N PHE A 172 -12.39 -12.23 13.32
CA PHE A 172 -12.13 -11.40 14.49
C PHE A 172 -13.40 -10.75 15.02
N GLU A 173 -14.23 -10.17 14.15
CA GLU A 173 -15.53 -9.60 14.51
C GLU A 173 -16.47 -10.67 15.10
N THR A 174 -16.47 -11.86 14.51
CA THR A 174 -17.27 -13.00 15.01
C THR A 174 -16.81 -13.40 16.41
N ALA A 175 -15.51 -13.56 16.63
CA ALA A 175 -14.94 -13.90 17.94
C ALA A 175 -15.21 -12.82 19.00
N LYS A 176 -15.16 -11.53 18.63
CA LYS A 176 -15.50 -10.41 19.51
C LYS A 176 -16.96 -10.45 19.94
N ARG A 177 -17.90 -10.74 19.02
CA ARG A 177 -19.33 -10.90 19.35
C ARG A 177 -19.56 -12.06 20.31
N TYR A 178 -19.04 -13.24 20.01
CA TYR A 178 -19.18 -14.42 20.88
C TYR A 178 -18.62 -14.20 22.29
N THR A 179 -17.48 -13.50 22.43
CA THR A 179 -16.88 -13.20 23.74
C THR A 179 -17.63 -12.10 24.51
N SER A 180 -18.36 -11.22 23.83
CA SER A 180 -19.25 -10.24 24.47
C SER A 180 -20.56 -10.85 24.96
N GLU A 181 -21.13 -11.80 24.22
CA GLU A 181 -22.39 -12.47 24.55
C GLU A 181 -22.21 -13.56 25.62
N MET A 182 -21.00 -14.13 25.76
CA MET A 182 -20.68 -15.17 26.74
C MET A 182 -19.48 -14.78 27.62
N PRO A 183 -19.69 -14.01 28.71
CA PRO A 183 -18.61 -13.54 29.58
C PRO A 183 -17.86 -14.68 30.32
N SER A 184 -18.52 -15.82 30.56
CA SER A 184 -17.88 -17.03 31.11
C SER A 184 -16.89 -17.67 30.12
N PHE A 185 -17.20 -17.64 28.82
CA PHE A 185 -16.31 -18.08 27.76
C PHE A 185 -15.08 -17.16 27.64
N ARG A 186 -15.28 -15.84 27.73
CA ARG A 186 -14.19 -14.86 27.79
C ARG A 186 -13.28 -15.11 29.00
N GLN A 187 -13.85 -15.32 30.19
CA GLN A 187 -13.05 -15.64 31.39
C GLN A 187 -12.23 -16.92 31.21
N SER A 188 -12.81 -18.00 30.68
CA SER A 188 -12.10 -19.25 30.37
C SER A 188 -10.95 -19.05 29.37
N LEU A 189 -11.20 -18.29 28.29
CA LEU A 189 -10.20 -17.98 27.27
C LEU A 189 -9.02 -17.16 27.84
N CYS A 190 -9.32 -16.17 28.68
CA CYS A 190 -8.32 -15.29 29.27
C CYS A 190 -7.63 -15.91 30.51
N SER A 191 -8.27 -16.85 31.22
CA SER A 191 -7.67 -17.57 32.36
C SER A 191 -6.69 -18.64 31.91
N ALA A 192 -6.97 -19.34 30.81
CA ALA A 192 -6.05 -20.31 30.21
C ALA A 192 -4.72 -19.68 29.78
N ASN A 193 -4.71 -18.36 29.54
CA ASN A 193 -3.52 -17.60 29.18
C ASN A 193 -2.61 -17.28 30.39
N ARG A 194 -3.18 -17.15 31.60
CA ARG A 194 -2.38 -16.88 32.82
C ARG A 194 -1.56 -18.08 33.28
N SER A 195 -2.02 -19.30 33.01
CA SER A 195 -1.32 -20.55 33.35
C SER A 195 -0.19 -20.94 32.38
N ALA A 196 -0.09 -20.29 31.22
CA ALA A 196 0.95 -20.54 30.23
C ALA A 196 2.18 -19.60 30.38
N ILE A 197 2.05 -18.56 31.21
CA ILE A 197 3.09 -17.53 31.46
C ILE A 197 3.78 -17.75 32.83
N SER A 198 3.32 -18.72 33.62
CA SER A 198 3.96 -19.19 34.87
C SER A 198 4.80 -20.44 34.63
#